data_AF-A0A5E6N5W2-F1
#
_entry.id   AF-A0A5E6N5W2-F1
#
_cell.length_a   1.000
_cell.length_b   1.000
_cell.length_c   1.000
_cell.angle_alpha   90.00
_cell.angle_beta   90.00
_cell.angle_gamma   90.00
#
_symmetry.space_group_name_H-M   'P 1'
#
loop_
_entity.id
_entity.type
_entity.pdbx_description
1 polymer ?
#
loop_
_entity_poly.entity_id
_entity_poly.type
_entity_poly.pdbx_seq_one_letter_code
_entity_poly.pdbx_strand_id
1 'polypeptide(L)'
;MVDRKDLDRQTREEFNKFQENCVEENTNTYTLVERLLSTDYADKVIVTTIQKLGLALDGANKNNYKEQLKPLASQRIVFIFDECHRSQFGENNKAIQEFFPNAQLFGFTGTPIFEQNATSQQRDGTQASFKTTKDIFQNELHNYTITNAIEDNNVLRFHIDYFQLDTADNPTKISQ
;
A
#
# COMPACT_ATOMS: atom_id res chain seq x y z
N MET A 1 2.16 -5.80 1.77
CA MET A 1 2.83 -4.69 1.05
C MET A 1 2.48 -3.43 1.80
N VAL A 2 3.47 -2.71 2.31
CA VAL A 2 3.26 -1.52 3.14
C VAL A 2 4.02 -0.32 2.55
N ASP A 3 3.61 0.91 2.87
CA ASP A 3 4.46 2.07 2.59
C ASP A 3 5.74 2.00 3.42
N ARG A 4 6.83 2.52 2.87
CA ARG A 4 8.12 2.59 3.55
C ARG A 4 8.04 3.40 4.84
N LYS A 5 7.14 4.39 4.89
CA LYS A 5 6.93 5.21 6.10
C LYS A 5 6.24 4.43 7.22
N ASP A 6 5.44 3.43 6.88
CA ASP A 6 4.58 2.70 7.82
C ASP A 6 5.28 1.46 8.41
N LEU A 7 6.39 1.03 7.81
CA LEU A 7 7.23 -0.05 8.34
C LEU A 7 8.20 0.45 9.42
N ASP A 8 7.66 1.07 10.46
CA ASP A 8 8.38 1.45 11.67
C ASP A 8 8.62 0.26 12.61
N ARG A 9 9.37 0.46 13.70
CA ARG A 9 9.71 -0.60 14.66
C ARG A 9 8.47 -1.30 15.22
N GLN A 10 7.39 -0.57 15.46
CA GLN A 10 6.17 -1.09 16.08
C GLN A 10 5.43 -2.01 15.12
N THR A 11 5.27 -1.62 13.85
CA THR A 11 4.68 -2.45 12.80
C THR A 11 5.44 -3.77 12.65
N ARG A 12 6.78 -3.75 12.75
CA ARG A 12 7.59 -4.98 12.67
C ARG A 12 7.35 -5.92 13.84
N GLU A 13 7.30 -5.38 15.05
CA GLU A 13 7.07 -6.17 16.26
C GLU A 13 5.69 -6.86 16.19
N GLU A 14 4.67 -6.18 15.69
CA GLU A 14 3.35 -6.80 15.50
C GLU A 14 3.36 -7.92 14.47
N PHE A 15 3.93 -7.69 13.28
CA PHE A 15 3.99 -8.74 12.26
C PHE A 15 4.81 -9.96 12.71
N ASN A 16 5.91 -9.75 13.43
CA ASN A 16 6.73 -10.84 13.96
C ASN A 16 6.02 -11.66 15.05
N LYS A 17 5.03 -11.11 15.76
CA LYS A 17 4.19 -11.90 16.69
C LYS A 17 3.31 -12.92 15.97
N PHE A 18 2.88 -12.63 14.74
CA PHE A 18 2.04 -13.54 13.94
C PHE A 18 2.87 -14.56 13.16
N GLN A 19 3.97 -14.10 12.58
CA GLN A 19 4.93 -14.97 11.91
C GLN A 19 6.34 -14.40 12.07
N GLU A 20 7.17 -15.13 12.81
CA GLU A 20 8.55 -14.74 13.05
C GLU A 20 9.30 -14.60 11.71
N ASN A 21 10.10 -13.54 11.59
CA ASN A 21 10.91 -13.24 10.40
C ASN A 21 10.09 -12.99 9.11
N CYS A 22 8.79 -12.70 9.19
CA CYS A 22 8.01 -12.37 7.99
C CYS A 22 8.37 -10.99 7.41
N VAL A 23 8.93 -10.09 8.22
CA VAL A 23 9.29 -8.73 7.81
C VAL A 23 10.68 -8.67 7.21
N GLU A 24 10.79 -8.07 6.01
CA GLU A 24 12.08 -7.88 5.36
C GLU A 24 12.79 -6.61 5.89
N GLU A 25 13.86 -6.83 6.66
CA GLU A 25 14.54 -5.79 7.44
C GLU A 25 15.56 -4.96 6.65
N ASN A 26 16.15 -5.51 5.58
CA ASN A 26 17.27 -4.92 4.87
C ASN A 26 16.78 -4.01 3.73
N THR A 27 17.56 -3.03 3.30
CA THR A 27 17.27 -2.29 2.05
C THR A 27 17.53 -3.12 0.79
N ASN A 28 18.09 -4.33 0.94
CA ASN A 28 18.54 -5.16 -0.17
C ASN A 28 17.40 -5.99 -0.78
N THR A 29 17.10 -5.73 -2.05
CA THR A 29 16.13 -6.50 -2.85
C THR A 29 16.49 -7.98 -2.99
N TYR A 30 17.76 -8.36 -2.86
CA TYR A 30 18.22 -9.75 -2.93
C TYR A 30 17.48 -10.67 -1.96
N THR A 31 17.38 -10.27 -0.68
CA THR A 31 16.72 -11.06 0.36
C THR A 31 15.24 -11.30 0.04
N LEU A 32 14.56 -10.30 -0.50
CA LEU A 32 13.18 -10.46 -0.97
C LEU A 32 13.08 -11.52 -2.08
N VAL A 33 14.00 -11.49 -3.04
CA VAL A 33 14.01 -12.45 -4.17
C VAL A 33 14.28 -13.87 -3.69
N GLU A 34 15.26 -14.06 -2.79
CA GLU A 34 15.52 -15.38 -2.20
C GLU A 34 14.29 -15.93 -1.48
N ARG A 35 13.62 -15.10 -0.67
CA ARG A 35 12.42 -15.53 0.07
C ARG A 35 11.25 -15.85 -0.86
N LEU A 36 11.06 -15.07 -1.92
CA LEU A 36 10.03 -15.35 -2.93
C LEU A 36 10.27 -16.69 -3.66
N LEU A 37 11.52 -17.10 -3.81
CA LEU A 37 11.91 -18.37 -4.43
C LEU A 37 12.00 -19.53 -3.43
N SER A 38 11.91 -19.24 -2.13
CA SER A 38 11.97 -20.23 -1.06
C SER A 38 10.78 -21.19 -1.16
N THR A 39 11.06 -22.47 -0.90
CA THR A 39 10.01 -23.50 -0.76
C THR A 39 9.62 -23.71 0.71
N ASP A 40 10.30 -23.03 1.63
CA ASP A 40 10.00 -23.09 3.05
C ASP A 40 8.60 -22.49 3.32
N TYR A 41 7.82 -23.18 4.15
CA TYR A 41 6.54 -22.69 4.59
C TYR A 41 6.65 -21.38 5.38
N ALA A 42 7.76 -21.19 6.12
CA ALA A 42 8.04 -19.98 6.87
C ALA A 42 8.21 -18.72 5.99
N ASP A 43 8.41 -18.88 4.69
CA ASP A 43 8.58 -17.77 3.73
C ASP A 43 7.35 -17.48 2.88
N LYS A 44 6.21 -18.14 3.13
CA LYS A 44 4.99 -17.91 2.36
C LYS A 44 4.30 -16.58 2.64
N VAL A 45 4.55 -16.00 3.82
CA VAL A 45 4.09 -14.65 4.18
C VAL A 45 5.29 -13.73 4.24
N ILE A 46 5.32 -12.76 3.34
CA ILE A 46 6.43 -11.82 3.21
C ILE A 46 5.88 -10.40 3.35
N VAL A 47 6.34 -9.69 4.36
CA VAL A 47 6.04 -8.27 4.55
C VAL A 47 7.19 -7.46 3.95
N THR A 48 6.87 -6.75 2.87
CA THR A 48 7.82 -5.91 2.13
C THR A 48 7.14 -4.65 1.62
N THR A 49 7.92 -3.74 1.05
CA THR A 49 7.41 -2.52 0.41
C THR A 49 7.19 -2.73 -1.08
N ILE A 50 6.24 -1.99 -1.68
CA ILE A 50 5.99 -2.10 -3.12
C ILE A 50 7.24 -1.73 -3.95
N GLN A 51 8.05 -0.78 -3.46
CA GLN A 51 9.22 -0.30 -4.17
C GLN A 51 10.30 -1.38 -4.27
N LYS A 52 10.47 -2.22 -3.24
CA LYS A 52 11.43 -3.34 -3.29
C LYS A 52 11.05 -4.35 -4.36
N LEU A 53 9.77 -4.72 -4.43
CA LEU A 53 9.28 -5.62 -5.46
C LEU A 53 9.37 -4.97 -6.85
N GLY A 54 8.99 -3.70 -6.98
CA GLY A 54 9.13 -2.94 -8.23
C GLY A 54 10.58 -2.94 -8.75
N LEU A 55 11.57 -2.71 -7.87
CA LEU A 55 12.99 -2.80 -8.21
C LEU A 55 13.44 -4.20 -8.63
N ALA A 56 12.84 -5.26 -8.07
CA ALA A 56 13.12 -6.64 -8.47
C ALA A 56 12.59 -6.95 -9.88
N LEU A 57 11.46 -6.34 -10.24
CA LEU A 57 10.79 -6.53 -11.52
C LEU A 57 11.26 -5.57 -12.63
N ASP A 58 12.12 -4.61 -12.29
CA ASP A 58 12.74 -3.71 -13.25
C ASP A 58 13.74 -4.47 -14.16
N GLY A 59 13.54 -4.39 -15.47
CA GLY A 59 14.40 -5.02 -16.46
C GLY A 59 15.81 -4.41 -16.53
N ALA A 60 16.01 -3.20 -16.00
CA ALA A 60 17.33 -2.57 -15.88
C ALA A 60 18.13 -3.08 -14.66
N ASN A 61 17.53 -3.94 -13.82
CA ASN A 61 18.20 -4.45 -12.64
C ASN A 61 19.38 -5.37 -13.04
N LYS A 62 20.59 -4.99 -12.59
CA LYS A 62 21.84 -5.69 -12.92
C LYS A 62 21.90 -7.15 -12.45
N ASN A 63 21.08 -7.52 -11.46
CA ASN A 63 21.07 -8.86 -10.87
C ASN A 63 20.08 -9.81 -11.57
N ASN A 64 19.38 -9.34 -12.61
CA ASN A 64 18.46 -10.14 -13.41
C ASN A 64 17.33 -10.81 -12.59
N TYR A 65 16.89 -10.17 -11.50
CA TYR A 65 15.88 -10.71 -10.59
C TYR A 65 14.55 -11.02 -11.29
N LYS A 66 14.15 -10.21 -12.27
CA LYS A 66 12.95 -10.45 -13.07
C LYS A 66 12.95 -11.84 -13.72
N GLU A 67 14.06 -12.27 -14.31
CA GLU A 67 14.15 -13.60 -14.91
C GLU A 67 14.19 -14.71 -13.84
N GLN A 68 14.84 -14.46 -12.70
CA GLN A 68 14.84 -15.42 -11.60
C GLN A 68 13.43 -15.67 -11.04
N LEU A 69 12.61 -14.62 -10.95
CA LEU A 69 11.23 -14.67 -10.45
C LEU A 69 10.22 -15.21 -11.47
N LYS A 70 10.62 -15.40 -12.73
CA LYS A 70 9.73 -15.84 -13.82
C LYS A 70 8.95 -17.13 -13.53
N PRO A 71 9.51 -18.15 -12.84
CA PRO A 71 8.75 -19.33 -12.43
C PRO A 71 7.55 -19.02 -11.52
N LEU A 72 7.54 -17.86 -10.85
CA LEU A 72 6.46 -17.42 -9.98
C LEU A 72 5.33 -16.71 -10.73
N ALA A 73 5.55 -16.25 -11.98
CA ALA A 73 4.57 -15.48 -12.75
C ALA A 73 3.23 -16.22 -12.95
N SER A 74 3.29 -17.56 -13.07
CA SER A 74 2.10 -18.42 -13.22
C SER A 74 1.54 -18.94 -11.90
N GLN A 75 2.22 -18.70 -10.77
CA GLN A 75 1.81 -19.17 -9.46
C GLN A 75 0.64 -18.35 -8.91
N ARG A 76 -0.12 -18.96 -8.00
CA ARG A 76 -1.19 -18.25 -7.28
C ARG A 76 -0.55 -17.39 -6.17
N ILE A 77 -0.46 -16.10 -6.43
CA ILE A 77 0.07 -15.11 -5.47
C ILE A 77 -1.05 -14.19 -5.02
N VAL A 78 -1.07 -13.89 -3.73
CA VAL A 78 -1.97 -12.91 -3.12
C VAL A 78 -1.14 -11.72 -2.66
N PHE A 79 -1.47 -10.54 -3.15
CA PHE A 79 -0.93 -9.28 -2.66
C PHE A 79 -1.95 -8.62 -1.74
N ILE A 80 -1.51 -8.32 -0.52
CA ILE A 80 -2.26 -7.50 0.42
C ILE A 80 -1.53 -6.18 0.56
N PHE A 81 -2.19 -5.09 0.21
CA PHE A 81 -1.68 -3.73 0.32
C PHE A 81 -2.31 -3.06 1.54
N ASP A 82 -1.47 -2.61 2.44
CA ASP A 82 -1.87 -1.77 3.57
C ASP A 82 -1.67 -0.30 3.22
N GLU A 83 -2.54 0.54 3.76
CA GLU A 83 -2.66 1.96 3.44
C GLU A 83 -2.44 2.26 1.96
N CYS A 84 -3.41 1.81 1.17
CA CYS A 84 -3.49 1.98 -0.27
C CYS A 84 -3.59 3.46 -0.66
N HIS A 85 -2.48 4.18 -0.57
CA HIS A 85 -2.34 5.57 -0.92
C HIS A 85 -1.96 5.74 -2.39
N ARG A 86 -2.22 6.94 -2.90
CA ARG A 86 -1.91 7.36 -4.28
C ARG A 86 -0.48 7.04 -4.73
N SER A 87 0.51 7.10 -3.83
CA SER A 87 1.92 6.81 -4.10
C SER A 87 2.20 5.34 -4.44
N GLN A 88 1.31 4.42 -4.05
CA GLN A 88 1.47 2.98 -4.21
C GLN A 88 1.04 2.48 -5.60
N PHE A 89 0.30 3.29 -6.38
CA PHE A 89 -0.38 2.82 -7.60
C PHE A 89 0.21 3.31 -8.93
N GLY A 90 1.47 3.75 -8.90
CA GLY A 90 2.23 4.13 -10.09
C GLY A 90 2.82 2.94 -10.85
N GLU A 91 3.99 3.16 -11.46
CA GLU A 91 4.70 2.19 -12.30
C GLU A 91 4.95 0.85 -11.61
N ASN A 92 5.25 0.83 -10.31
CA ASN A 92 5.51 -0.41 -9.57
C ASN A 92 4.29 -1.33 -9.56
N ASN A 93 3.08 -0.80 -9.32
CA ASN A 93 1.87 -1.62 -9.35
C ASN A 93 1.59 -2.15 -10.76
N LYS A 94 1.83 -1.34 -11.79
CA LYS A 94 1.70 -1.77 -13.18
C LYS A 94 2.68 -2.92 -13.48
N ALA A 95 3.95 -2.78 -13.10
CA ALA A 95 4.95 -3.82 -13.27
C ALA A 95 4.58 -5.13 -12.55
N ILE A 96 4.00 -5.04 -11.34
CA ILE A 96 3.53 -6.20 -10.58
C ILE A 96 2.36 -6.89 -11.30
N GLN A 97 1.35 -6.14 -11.74
CA GLN A 97 0.19 -6.69 -12.44
C GLN A 97 0.56 -7.31 -13.79
N GLU A 98 1.48 -6.69 -14.52
CA GLU A 98 2.00 -7.23 -15.78
C GLU A 98 2.82 -8.51 -15.57
N PHE A 99 3.60 -8.58 -14.50
CA PHE A 99 4.44 -9.75 -14.21
C PHE A 99 3.67 -10.92 -13.60
N PHE A 100 2.66 -10.63 -12.76
CA PHE A 100 1.82 -11.62 -12.09
C PHE A 100 0.36 -11.52 -12.55
N PRO A 101 0.04 -11.94 -13.78
CA PRO A 101 -1.31 -11.77 -14.35
C PRO A 101 -2.40 -12.53 -13.59
N ASN A 102 -2.04 -13.57 -12.84
CA ASN A 102 -2.97 -14.39 -12.05
C ASN A 102 -3.05 -13.97 -10.57
N ALA A 103 -2.40 -12.87 -10.19
CA ALA A 103 -2.37 -12.45 -8.80
C ALA A 103 -3.71 -11.88 -8.34
N GLN A 104 -4.02 -12.12 -7.06
CA GLN A 104 -5.18 -11.51 -6.39
C GLN A 104 -4.69 -10.32 -5.56
N LEU A 105 -5.31 -9.16 -5.75
CA LEU A 105 -4.93 -7.93 -5.06
C LEU A 105 -6.03 -7.55 -4.06
N PHE A 106 -5.65 -7.37 -2.81
CA PHE A 106 -6.50 -6.84 -1.75
C PHE A 106 -5.87 -5.56 -1.22
N GLY A 107 -6.70 -4.53 -0.99
CA GLY A 107 -6.26 -3.25 -0.50
C GLY A 107 -7.04 -2.82 0.74
N PHE A 108 -6.32 -2.37 1.76
CA PHE A 108 -6.86 -1.70 2.93
C PHE A 108 -6.49 -0.21 2.85
N THR A 109 -7.44 0.68 3.14
CA THR A 109 -7.17 2.11 3.26
C THR A 109 -8.28 2.82 4.02
N GLY A 110 -7.90 3.78 4.87
CA GLY A 110 -8.85 4.72 5.47
C GLY A 110 -9.27 5.86 4.53
N THR A 111 -8.56 6.06 3.41
CA THR A 111 -8.75 7.19 2.50
C THR A 111 -8.88 6.73 1.04
N PRO A 112 -10.02 6.12 0.66
CA PRO A 112 -10.25 5.71 -0.72
C PRO A 112 -10.19 6.90 -1.71
N ILE A 113 -9.66 6.63 -2.90
CA ILE A 113 -9.60 7.56 -4.02
C ILE A 113 -10.86 7.35 -4.86
N PHE A 114 -11.68 8.40 -4.93
CA PHE A 114 -12.85 8.51 -5.77
C PHE A 114 -12.59 9.46 -6.94
N GLU A 115 -13.46 9.51 -7.93
CA GLU A 115 -13.31 10.45 -9.06
C GLU A 115 -13.19 11.92 -8.59
N GLN A 116 -13.85 12.29 -7.50
CA GLN A 116 -13.88 13.65 -6.97
C GLN A 116 -12.57 14.10 -6.33
N ASN A 117 -11.79 13.18 -5.75
CA ASN A 117 -10.49 13.49 -5.13
C ASN A 117 -9.30 12.93 -5.94
N ALA A 118 -9.58 12.28 -7.08
CA ALA A 118 -8.58 11.76 -7.97
C ALA A 118 -7.86 12.90 -8.69
N THR A 119 -6.54 12.82 -8.65
CA THR A 119 -5.62 13.82 -9.23
C THR A 119 -4.70 13.20 -10.27
N SER A 120 -4.73 11.86 -10.41
CA SER A 120 -4.02 11.12 -11.44
C SER A 120 -4.99 10.66 -12.51
N GLN A 121 -4.63 10.88 -13.77
CA GLN A 121 -5.38 10.37 -14.92
C GLN A 121 -4.72 9.11 -15.49
N GLN A 122 -5.54 8.18 -15.96
CA GLN A 122 -5.15 7.06 -16.80
C GLN A 122 -5.70 7.28 -18.22
N ARG A 123 -5.02 6.70 -19.21
CA ARG A 123 -5.44 6.77 -20.62
C ARG A 123 -5.62 5.36 -21.15
N ASP A 124 -6.78 5.10 -21.72
CA ASP A 124 -7.03 3.90 -22.52
C ASP A 124 -7.35 4.34 -23.95
N GLY A 125 -6.42 4.08 -24.87
CA GLY A 125 -6.48 4.60 -26.23
C GLY A 125 -6.60 6.13 -26.30
N THR A 126 -7.76 6.61 -26.74
CA THR A 126 -8.06 8.05 -26.90
C THR A 126 -8.76 8.69 -25.70
N GLN A 127 -9.17 7.89 -24.70
CA GLN A 127 -9.96 8.39 -23.58
C GLN A 127 -9.12 8.51 -22.30
N ALA A 128 -9.15 9.70 -21.70
CA ALA A 128 -8.56 9.94 -20.38
C ALA A 128 -9.65 9.81 -19.30
N SER A 129 -9.37 9.05 -18.25
CA SER A 129 -10.21 8.92 -17.06
C SER A 129 -9.39 9.09 -15.80
N PHE A 130 -10.04 9.37 -14.66
CA PHE A 130 -9.35 9.41 -13.38
C PHE A 130 -9.08 8.00 -12.85
N LYS A 131 -7.96 7.83 -12.16
CA LYS A 131 -7.62 6.55 -11.53
C LYS A 131 -8.14 6.53 -10.09
N THR A 132 -9.10 5.65 -9.82
CA THR A 132 -9.76 5.49 -8.51
C THR A 132 -9.29 4.22 -7.80
N THR A 133 -9.57 4.10 -6.50
CA THR A 133 -9.34 2.86 -5.73
C THR A 133 -10.13 1.69 -6.34
N LYS A 134 -11.35 1.97 -6.84
CA LYS A 134 -12.21 0.99 -7.51
C LYS A 134 -11.59 0.45 -8.80
N ASP A 135 -10.90 1.29 -9.58
CA ASP A 135 -10.25 0.83 -10.82
C ASP A 135 -9.10 -0.15 -10.54
N ILE A 136 -8.51 -0.08 -9.35
CA ILE A 136 -7.32 -0.86 -8.99
C ILE A 136 -7.72 -2.16 -8.28
N PHE A 137 -8.59 -2.06 -7.28
CA PHE A 137 -8.99 -3.18 -6.43
C PHE A 137 -10.38 -3.73 -6.76
N GLN A 138 -11.05 -3.16 -7.74
CA GLN A 138 -12.37 -3.57 -8.19
C GLN A 138 -13.43 -3.32 -7.11
N ASN A 139 -14.01 -4.38 -6.54
CA ASN A 139 -15.16 -4.27 -5.67
C ASN A 139 -14.73 -3.96 -4.23
N GLU A 140 -15.45 -3.04 -3.59
CA GLU A 140 -15.39 -2.88 -2.14
C GLU A 140 -15.98 -4.12 -1.48
N LEU A 141 -15.15 -4.87 -0.75
CA LEU A 141 -15.56 -6.09 -0.07
C LEU A 141 -16.25 -5.81 1.27
N HIS A 142 -15.83 -4.74 1.94
CA HIS A 142 -16.33 -4.31 3.24
C HIS A 142 -15.92 -2.86 3.51
N ASN A 143 -16.73 -2.14 4.30
CA ASN A 143 -16.35 -0.83 4.84
C ASN A 143 -16.57 -0.77 6.36
N TYR A 144 -15.68 -0.07 7.05
CA TYR A 144 -15.83 0.32 8.44
C TYR A 144 -15.37 1.77 8.56
N THR A 145 -16.34 2.67 8.67
CA THR A 145 -16.08 4.11 8.56
C THR A 145 -15.62 4.72 9.88
N ILE A 146 -15.07 5.93 9.83
CA ILE A 146 -14.76 6.68 11.05
C ILE A 146 -16.00 6.95 11.92
N THR A 147 -17.18 7.07 11.30
CA THR A 147 -18.45 7.19 12.03
C THR A 147 -18.71 5.94 12.85
N ASN A 148 -18.59 4.74 12.23
CA ASN A 148 -18.73 3.46 12.93
C ASN A 148 -17.72 3.36 14.08
N ALA A 149 -16.46 3.72 13.82
CA ALA A 149 -15.38 3.66 14.81
C ALA A 149 -15.61 4.57 16.03
N ILE A 150 -16.19 5.75 15.80
CA ILE A 150 -16.58 6.69 16.86
C ILE A 150 -17.80 6.17 17.65
N GLU A 151 -18.80 5.61 16.96
CA GLU A 151 -20.00 5.04 17.59
C GLU A 151 -19.66 3.85 18.48
N ASP A 152 -18.75 2.99 18.03
CA ASP A 152 -18.27 1.82 18.78
C ASP A 152 -17.26 2.17 19.90
N ASN A 153 -16.87 3.44 20.03
CA ASN A 153 -15.82 3.91 20.95
C ASN A 153 -14.43 3.31 20.69
N ASN A 154 -14.17 2.86 19.46
CA ASN A 154 -12.85 2.38 19.04
C ASN A 154 -11.92 3.53 18.63
N VAL A 155 -12.48 4.69 18.25
CA VAL A 155 -11.74 5.91 17.88
C VAL A 155 -12.31 7.13 18.60
N LEU A 156 -11.43 8.04 19.03
CA LEU A 156 -11.82 9.29 19.69
C LEU A 156 -12.43 10.30 18.70
N ARG A 157 -13.39 11.10 19.19
CA ARG A 157 -13.96 12.21 18.43
C ARG A 157 -12.93 13.32 18.24
N PHE A 158 -13.04 14.04 17.12
CA PHE A 158 -12.25 15.24 16.90
C PHE A 158 -12.93 16.48 17.50
N HIS A 159 -12.13 17.33 18.14
CA HIS A 159 -12.51 18.68 18.52
C HIS A 159 -11.69 19.65 17.67
N ILE A 160 -12.33 20.33 16.72
CA ILE A 160 -11.66 21.20 15.74
C ILE A 160 -11.91 22.64 16.15
N ASP A 161 -10.84 23.33 16.56
CA ASP A 161 -10.83 24.76 16.86
C ASP A 161 -10.06 25.52 15.77
N TYR A 162 -10.61 26.63 15.28
CA TYR A 162 -9.91 27.53 14.38
C TYR A 162 -9.37 28.74 15.16
N PHE A 163 -8.07 28.98 15.06
CA PHE A 163 -7.41 30.15 15.63
C PHE A 163 -7.02 31.10 14.50
N GLN A 164 -7.56 32.31 14.50
CA GLN A 164 -7.05 33.39 13.67
C GLN A 164 -6.00 34.17 14.46
N LEU A 165 -4.84 34.39 13.83
CA LEU A 165 -3.86 35.34 14.33
C LEU A 165 -4.34 36.73 13.89
N ASP A 166 -5.03 37.44 14.77
CA ASP A 166 -5.22 38.88 14.59
C ASP A 166 -3.85 39.56 14.63
N THR A 167 -3.61 40.53 13.75
CA THR A 167 -2.37 41.34 13.67
C THR A 167 -2.15 42.26 14.88
N ALA A 168 -2.63 41.86 16.06
CA ALA A 168 -2.37 42.46 17.36
C ALA A 168 -2.42 41.37 18.45
N ASP A 169 -1.35 40.58 18.54
CA ASP A 169 -0.86 39.80 19.70
C ASP A 169 -1.85 39.03 20.63
N ASN A 170 -3.09 38.75 20.24
CA ASN A 170 -3.99 37.88 21.02
C ASN A 170 -4.82 36.94 20.13
N PRO A 171 -4.63 35.60 20.23
CA PRO A 171 -5.45 34.65 19.49
C PRO A 171 -6.86 34.59 20.08
N THR A 172 -7.86 34.96 19.28
CA THR A 172 -9.28 34.79 19.62
C THR A 172 -9.79 33.46 19.07
N LYS A 173 -10.36 32.60 19.93
CA LYS A 173 -11.04 31.37 19.50
C LYS A 173 -12.34 31.73 18.80
N ILE A 174 -12.53 31.22 17.58
CA ILE A 174 -13.80 31.31 16.87
C ILE A 174 -14.40 29.90 16.87
N SER A 175 -15.47 29.69 17.64
CA SER A 175 -16.27 28.47 17.57
C SER A 175 -17.31 28.59 16.46
N GLN A 176 -17.38 27.61 15.56
CA GLN A 176 -18.54 27.41 14.68
C GLN A 176 -19.47 26.35 15.27
#